data_AF-A0A1E3BIX0-F1
#
_entry.id   AF-A0A1E3BIX0-F1
#
_cell.length_a   1.000
_cell.length_b   1.000
_cell.length_c   1.000
_cell.angle_alpha   90.00
_cell.angle_beta   90.00
_cell.angle_gamma   90.00
#
_symmetry.space_group_name_H-M   'P 1'
#
loop_
_entity.id
_entity.type
_entity.pdbx_description
1 polymer ?
#
loop_
_entity_poly.entity_id
_entity_poly.type
_entity_poly.pdbx_seq_one_letter_code
_entity_poly.pdbx_strand_id
1 'polypeptide(L)'
;MQSEPRFKVEFFAIDGEDLDHSYRLPPSIAPPRQESENHTPMTVEARMDWHMPAEANMAQSYLLRPRQVLHLRDKPGQTVMNDGCALMSRGLAKEICDWLGISGNTPSCFQGRIAGAKGLWMVDRHRSHLSGDDHDIWIQISDSQLKIKPHPESWQEPVDEEKLTFEVVKWSKPLHPVELNVQLLGILENGNSVKEYIAELNREGIDALYRDFVEVLQSNSNILCRSLIQKLRPADDSSGLMAHKGIVRFTEAGFAPQSFYPLRKRLGRCLRLLLEQYVDELHIEVPLSTYAFCIADPYGVLKPDEVHLGFSNNWQGGGFAFEDNLFDGMDVLVARLPAHPSSDIQRRRAVWKPELRHFEDVIVFSTQGHMPLAHILSVGDYDGDTPWVCWDQKIVQSFLNSDLPERELSYPAFPDEFWQRVFTFNLTLSNLGWCTVEHEKVSYDELINSRKAKELACPSWSSSRWPEGWRAPLRTRRRYKASNIIDYLKLRVAWRQRDTVLRQLERQFPEAAIMRDLDEDLIRPWNEARPLARQDKAEGENLQAILDNTVYEFRNLKQQ
;
A
#
# COMPACT_ATOMS: atom_id res chain seq x y z
N MET A 1 5.30 -14.94 -21.81
CA MET A 1 6.51 -15.33 -21.07
C MET A 1 6.53 -14.53 -19.78
N GLN A 2 6.93 -15.10 -18.64
CA GLN A 2 7.37 -14.26 -17.51
C GLN A 2 8.70 -13.62 -17.91
N SER A 3 8.91 -12.36 -17.55
CA SER A 3 10.23 -11.73 -17.67
C SER A 3 11.20 -12.37 -16.70
N GLU A 4 12.45 -12.55 -17.11
CA GLU A 4 13.53 -12.99 -16.21
C GLU A 4 13.66 -12.02 -15.01
N PRO A 5 13.97 -12.52 -13.81
CA PRO A 5 14.13 -11.69 -12.62
C PRO A 5 15.27 -10.70 -12.82
N ARG A 6 15.01 -9.43 -12.49
CA ARG A 6 15.99 -8.34 -12.58
C ARG A 6 16.37 -7.88 -11.17
N PHE A 7 17.67 -7.72 -10.94
CA PHE A 7 18.23 -7.21 -9.71
C PHE A 7 18.62 -5.75 -9.90
N LYS A 8 18.34 -4.89 -8.90
CA LYS A 8 18.90 -3.53 -8.87
C LYS A 8 20.34 -3.64 -8.37
N VAL A 9 21.29 -3.15 -9.17
CA VAL A 9 22.69 -2.98 -8.75
C VAL A 9 22.97 -1.48 -8.74
N GLU A 10 23.52 -0.99 -7.64
CA GLU A 10 23.89 0.41 -7.47
C GLU A 10 25.41 0.54 -7.59
N PHE A 11 25.85 1.49 -8.41
CA PHE A 11 27.26 1.79 -8.65
C PHE A 11 27.60 3.15 -8.01
N PHE A 12 28.85 3.29 -7.60
CA PHE A 12 29.40 4.55 -7.08
C PHE A 12 30.64 4.89 -7.93
N ALA A 13 30.73 6.13 -8.41
CA ALA A 13 31.90 6.61 -9.13
C ALA A 13 33.01 6.87 -8.11
N ILE A 14 34.10 6.11 -8.21
CA ILE A 14 35.26 6.23 -7.31
C ILE A 14 36.40 7.05 -7.92
N ASP A 15 36.44 7.13 -9.26
CA ASP A 15 37.47 7.76 -10.08
C ASP A 15 36.90 8.09 -11.48
N GLY A 16 37.52 9.00 -12.23
CA GLY A 16 36.97 9.64 -13.43
C GLY A 16 37.87 10.76 -13.99
N GLU A 17 37.62 11.21 -15.23
CA GLU A 17 38.41 12.28 -15.88
C GLU A 17 38.10 13.69 -15.32
N ASP A 18 37.04 13.82 -14.56
CA ASP A 18 36.47 15.02 -13.94
C ASP A 18 36.80 15.17 -12.44
N LEU A 19 37.60 14.26 -11.87
CA LEU A 19 38.01 14.26 -10.47
C LEU A 19 39.44 14.81 -10.27
N ASP A 20 39.69 15.46 -9.13
CA ASP A 20 40.97 16.12 -8.84
C ASP A 20 42.03 15.15 -8.28
N HIS A 21 42.96 14.74 -9.15
CA HIS A 21 44.12 13.91 -8.78
C HIS A 21 45.34 14.70 -8.26
N SER A 22 45.23 16.01 -8.00
CA SER A 22 46.35 16.82 -7.49
C SER A 22 46.78 16.42 -6.06
N TYR A 23 45.89 15.80 -5.28
CA TYR A 23 46.16 15.28 -3.95
C TYR A 23 47.06 14.04 -4.00
N ARG A 24 48.32 14.18 -3.57
CA ARG A 24 49.26 13.04 -3.40
C ARG A 24 48.78 11.99 -2.39
N LEU A 25 47.92 12.40 -1.46
CA LEU A 25 47.15 11.56 -0.54
C LEU A 25 45.77 12.24 -0.42
N PRO A 26 44.73 11.76 -1.10
CA PRO A 26 43.38 12.30 -0.90
C PRO A 26 42.88 12.01 0.52
N PRO A 27 42.00 12.85 1.09
CA PRO A 27 41.33 12.56 2.35
C PRO A 27 40.51 11.27 2.25
N SER A 28 40.35 10.55 3.37
CA SER A 28 39.55 9.32 3.44
C SER A 28 38.06 9.53 3.21
N ILE A 29 37.58 10.77 3.31
CA ILE A 29 36.20 11.19 3.03
C ILE A 29 36.27 12.46 2.19
N ALA A 30 35.55 12.50 1.06
CA ALA A 30 35.52 13.68 0.21
C ALA A 30 34.89 14.87 0.97
N PRO A 31 35.49 16.08 0.92
CA PRO A 31 34.93 17.27 1.55
C PRO A 31 33.48 17.55 1.07
N PRO A 32 32.56 17.94 1.97
CA PRO A 32 31.19 18.25 1.58
C PRO A 32 31.14 19.52 0.73
N ARG A 33 30.16 19.58 -0.20
CA ARG A 33 29.84 20.75 -1.04
C ARG A 33 30.98 21.21 -1.97
N GLN A 34 31.75 20.27 -2.52
CA GLN A 34 32.69 20.55 -3.62
C GLN A 34 31.96 20.91 -4.92
N GLU A 35 32.49 21.88 -5.67
CA GLU A 35 32.09 22.20 -7.04
C GLU A 35 32.46 21.06 -8.00
N SER A 36 31.68 20.81 -9.04
CA SER A 36 31.82 19.64 -9.94
C SER A 36 33.16 19.54 -10.69
N GLU A 37 33.93 20.62 -10.76
CA GLU A 37 35.27 20.65 -11.37
C GLU A 37 36.39 20.31 -10.36
N ASN A 38 36.05 20.08 -9.08
CA ASN A 38 36.99 19.90 -7.97
C ASN A 38 36.56 18.74 -7.03
N HIS A 39 35.77 17.77 -7.52
CA HIS A 39 35.39 16.60 -6.74
C HIS A 39 36.61 15.71 -6.46
N THR A 40 36.72 15.17 -5.25
CA THR A 40 37.87 14.33 -4.86
C THR A 40 37.56 12.83 -5.04
N PRO A 41 38.47 12.02 -5.63
CA PRO A 41 38.32 10.57 -5.71
C PRO A 41 38.06 9.92 -4.34
N MET A 42 37.06 9.04 -4.26
CA MET A 42 36.59 8.45 -2.99
C MET A 42 36.21 6.99 -3.21
N THR A 43 36.79 6.06 -2.45
CA THR A 43 36.55 4.63 -2.67
C THR A 43 35.19 4.17 -2.11
N VAL A 44 34.75 2.95 -2.46
CA VAL A 44 33.54 2.36 -1.87
C VAL A 44 33.74 2.10 -0.37
N GLU A 45 34.94 1.67 0.03
CA GLU A 45 35.33 1.46 1.42
C GLU A 45 35.27 2.76 2.22
N ALA A 46 35.79 3.86 1.66
CA ALA A 46 35.68 5.21 2.22
C ALA A 46 34.21 5.64 2.43
N ARG A 47 33.34 5.42 1.44
CA ARG A 47 31.91 5.72 1.55
C ARG A 47 31.19 4.82 2.56
N MET A 48 31.58 3.56 2.66
CA MET A 48 31.01 2.63 3.62
C MET A 48 31.51 2.89 5.04
N ASP A 49 32.77 3.32 5.24
CA ASP A 49 33.27 3.73 6.55
C ASP A 49 32.70 5.10 6.97
N TRP A 50 32.40 6.01 6.03
CA TRP A 50 31.59 7.19 6.33
C TRP A 50 30.19 6.82 6.83
N HIS A 51 29.48 5.93 6.14
CA HIS A 51 28.07 5.59 6.41
C HIS A 51 27.88 4.60 7.58
N MET A 52 28.73 3.57 7.65
CA MET A 52 28.74 2.46 8.60
C MET A 52 30.18 2.23 9.12
N PRO A 53 30.72 3.14 9.95
CA PRO A 53 32.15 3.12 10.29
C PRO A 53 32.59 1.81 10.94
N ALA A 54 33.65 1.18 10.42
CA ALA A 54 34.16 -0.08 10.97
C ALA A 54 34.76 0.14 12.36
N GLU A 55 35.60 1.18 12.49
CA GLU A 55 36.19 1.57 13.78
C GLU A 55 35.19 2.32 14.66
N ALA A 56 34.35 3.19 14.07
CA ALA A 56 33.36 3.97 14.82
C ALA A 56 32.06 3.20 15.15
N ASN A 57 31.99 1.89 14.89
CA ASN A 57 31.21 0.97 15.74
C ASN A 57 31.73 0.92 17.20
N MET A 58 32.84 1.64 17.49
CA MET A 58 33.32 2.06 18.82
C MET A 58 33.35 3.61 19.00
N ALA A 59 32.49 4.36 18.27
CA ALA A 59 32.04 5.79 18.41
C ALA A 59 32.50 6.90 17.40
N GLN A 60 31.54 7.65 16.84
CA GLN A 60 31.56 8.98 16.14
C GLN A 60 30.09 9.49 15.97
N SER A 61 29.68 10.75 16.18
CA SER A 61 29.71 11.90 15.22
C SER A 61 29.15 13.22 15.85
N TYR A 62 28.88 14.32 15.10
CA TYR A 62 28.68 15.69 15.65
C TYR A 62 27.25 16.13 16.09
N LEU A 63 26.33 16.42 15.16
CA LEU A 63 25.21 17.39 15.31
C LEU A 63 24.02 16.99 14.38
N LEU A 64 22.70 17.19 14.62
CA LEU A 64 21.92 17.66 15.78
C LEU A 64 22.48 17.19 17.12
N ARG A 65 22.27 17.95 18.19
CA ARG A 65 23.11 17.77 19.38
C ARG A 65 22.89 16.37 19.98
N PRO A 66 23.95 15.59 20.30
CA PRO A 66 23.81 14.22 20.79
C PRO A 66 22.85 14.09 21.99
N ARG A 67 22.86 15.09 22.87
CA ARG A 67 21.94 15.30 24.01
C ARG A 67 20.44 15.41 23.67
N GLN A 68 20.07 15.68 22.42
CA GLN A 68 18.66 15.68 21.96
C GLN A 68 18.19 14.28 21.53
N VAL A 69 19.11 13.31 21.42
CA VAL A 69 18.85 11.92 21.05
C VAL A 69 18.85 11.04 22.31
N LEU A 70 17.66 10.81 22.85
CA LEU A 70 17.45 10.13 24.12
C LEU A 70 17.50 8.60 23.96
N HIS A 71 18.23 7.90 24.82
CA HIS A 71 18.42 6.45 24.70
C HIS A 71 17.29 5.64 25.37
N LEU A 72 16.46 4.97 24.54
CA LEU A 72 15.41 4.06 25.02
C LEU A 72 15.96 2.63 25.12
N ARG A 73 16.58 2.33 26.26
CA ARG A 73 17.30 1.06 26.48
C ARG A 73 16.36 -0.14 26.66
N ASP A 74 16.61 -1.22 25.92
CA ASP A 74 15.86 -2.47 26.05
C ASP A 74 16.26 -3.20 27.36
N LYS A 75 15.31 -3.89 28.00
CA LYS A 75 15.53 -4.53 29.32
C LYS A 75 16.27 -5.87 29.15
N PRO A 76 17.49 -6.05 29.70
CA PRO A 76 18.26 -7.28 29.50
C PRO A 76 17.51 -8.52 29.99
N GLY A 77 17.40 -9.54 29.12
CA GLY A 77 16.71 -10.80 29.43
C GLY A 77 15.18 -10.74 29.41
N GLN A 78 14.57 -9.65 28.94
CA GLN A 78 13.13 -9.55 28.69
C GLN A 78 12.85 -9.48 27.19
N THR A 79 11.64 -9.89 26.76
CA THR A 79 11.19 -9.71 25.38
C THR A 79 11.13 -8.22 25.05
N VAL A 80 11.68 -7.80 23.90
CA VAL A 80 11.50 -6.43 23.38
C VAL A 80 10.03 -6.28 22.97
N MET A 81 9.33 -5.32 23.55
CA MET A 81 7.88 -5.12 23.34
C MET A 81 7.55 -3.98 22.35
N ASN A 82 8.56 -3.22 21.94
CA ASN A 82 8.49 -2.01 21.10
C ASN A 82 9.52 -2.04 19.95
N ASP A 83 9.84 -3.23 19.43
CA ASP A 83 10.88 -3.42 18.40
C ASP A 83 10.66 -2.49 17.19
N GLY A 84 11.63 -1.62 16.90
CA GLY A 84 11.53 -0.61 15.83
C GLY A 84 10.79 0.69 16.18
N CYS A 85 10.28 0.87 17.41
CA CYS A 85 9.45 2.04 17.76
C CYS A 85 9.82 2.74 19.08
N ALA A 86 9.78 4.09 19.05
CA ALA A 86 10.12 4.99 20.16
C ALA A 86 9.37 6.33 20.05
N LEU A 87 9.46 7.22 21.06
CA LEU A 87 8.82 8.55 21.03
C LEU A 87 9.67 9.61 20.29
N MET A 88 9.01 10.66 19.84
CA MET A 88 9.62 11.94 19.46
C MET A 88 8.80 13.13 19.99
N SER A 89 9.48 14.25 20.19
CA SER A 89 8.86 15.49 20.66
C SER A 89 7.83 16.07 19.69
N ARG A 90 6.87 16.83 20.23
CA ARG A 90 5.96 17.66 19.42
C ARG A 90 6.63 18.88 18.79
N GLY A 91 7.77 19.33 19.31
CA GLY A 91 8.62 20.33 18.65
C GLY A 91 9.12 19.81 17.30
N LEU A 92 9.88 18.71 17.32
CA LEU A 92 10.43 18.09 16.12
C LEU A 92 9.33 17.67 15.12
N ALA A 93 8.24 17.07 15.61
CA ALA A 93 7.11 16.68 14.77
C ALA A 93 6.46 17.87 14.03
N LYS A 94 6.42 19.05 14.66
CA LYS A 94 5.92 20.27 14.00
C LYS A 94 6.91 20.80 12.97
N GLU A 95 8.21 20.83 13.27
CA GLU A 95 9.23 21.24 12.30
C GLU A 95 9.20 20.36 11.05
N ILE A 96 9.03 19.04 11.22
CA ILE A 96 8.82 18.10 10.11
C ILE A 96 7.56 18.45 9.29
N CYS A 97 6.44 18.80 9.94
CA CYS A 97 5.24 19.25 9.22
C CYS A 97 5.48 20.54 8.44
N ASP A 98 6.12 21.54 9.05
CA ASP A 98 6.40 22.84 8.44
C ASP A 98 7.36 22.67 7.23
N TRP A 99 8.37 21.81 7.32
CA TRP A 99 9.28 21.48 6.20
C TRP A 99 8.62 20.70 5.07
N LEU A 100 7.74 19.73 5.38
CA LEU A 100 7.06 18.89 4.38
C LEU A 100 5.78 19.52 3.82
N GLY A 101 5.38 20.71 4.27
CA GLY A 101 4.12 21.36 3.89
C GLY A 101 2.87 20.62 4.37
N ILE A 102 2.99 19.80 5.42
CA ILE A 102 1.87 19.05 6.00
C ILE A 102 0.99 20.02 6.78
N SER A 103 -0.24 20.22 6.31
CA SER A 103 -1.25 21.09 6.93
C SER A 103 -2.37 20.29 7.60
N GLY A 104 -2.93 20.84 8.68
CA GLY A 104 -3.95 20.17 9.52
C GLY A 104 -3.36 19.68 10.85
N ASN A 105 -3.86 18.54 11.36
CA ASN A 105 -3.35 17.92 12.57
C ASN A 105 -1.91 17.39 12.35
N THR A 106 -1.05 17.52 13.37
CA THR A 106 0.26 16.85 13.39
C THR A 106 0.06 15.33 13.35
N PRO A 107 0.69 14.59 12.41
CA PRO A 107 0.64 13.13 12.36
C PRO A 107 1.05 12.49 13.69
N SER A 108 0.39 11.39 14.05
CA SER A 108 0.68 10.59 15.25
C SER A 108 2.01 9.86 15.19
N CYS A 109 2.51 9.53 13.99
CA CYS A 109 3.84 8.94 13.82
C CYS A 109 4.49 9.24 12.47
N PHE A 110 5.83 9.21 12.45
CA PHE A 110 6.68 9.32 11.27
C PHE A 110 7.58 8.09 11.13
N GLN A 111 7.54 7.42 9.98
CA GLN A 111 8.52 6.39 9.64
C GLN A 111 9.75 7.07 9.05
N GLY A 112 10.95 6.71 9.52
CA GLY A 112 12.17 7.40 9.10
C GLY A 112 13.48 6.64 9.25
N ARG A 113 14.58 7.40 9.19
CA ARG A 113 15.93 7.05 9.65
C ARG A 113 16.59 8.27 10.28
N ILE A 114 17.51 8.01 11.20
CA ILE A 114 18.42 9.00 11.81
C ILE A 114 19.54 8.23 12.52
N ALA A 115 20.77 8.71 12.49
CA ALA A 115 21.89 8.16 13.28
C ALA A 115 22.24 6.66 13.06
N GLY A 116 21.85 6.08 11.92
CA GLY A 116 21.94 4.63 11.71
C GLY A 116 20.88 3.80 12.44
N ALA A 117 19.87 4.45 13.02
CA ALA A 117 18.63 3.86 13.45
C ALA A 117 17.56 3.91 12.35
N LYS A 118 16.70 2.90 12.29
CA LYS A 118 15.56 2.79 11.38
C LYS A 118 14.32 2.39 12.17
N GLY A 119 13.19 3.04 11.90
CA GLY A 119 11.90 2.61 12.45
C GLY A 119 10.80 3.65 12.36
N LEU A 120 9.90 3.61 13.34
CA LEU A 120 8.71 4.45 13.47
C LEU A 120 8.79 5.28 14.75
N TRP A 121 8.60 6.59 14.64
CA TRP A 121 8.62 7.51 15.78
C TRP A 121 7.24 8.08 16.08
N MET A 122 6.80 7.89 17.33
CA MET A 122 5.50 8.31 17.86
C MET A 122 5.55 9.74 18.38
N VAL A 123 4.62 10.60 17.96
CA VAL A 123 4.56 12.00 18.41
C VAL A 123 3.90 12.09 19.78
N ASP A 124 4.71 12.35 20.82
CA ASP A 124 4.31 12.35 22.23
C ASP A 124 3.22 13.39 22.56
N ARG A 125 2.63 13.30 23.75
CA ARG A 125 1.62 14.23 24.27
C ARG A 125 2.20 15.60 24.59
N HIS A 126 1.37 16.65 24.53
CA HIS A 126 1.70 18.06 24.85
C HIS A 126 2.26 18.35 26.27
N ARG A 127 2.41 17.33 27.12
CA ARG A 127 3.09 17.38 28.41
C ARG A 127 3.84 16.07 28.58
N SER A 128 4.95 15.94 27.87
CA SER A 128 5.82 14.77 27.99
C SER A 128 6.34 14.62 29.42
N HIS A 129 6.82 13.42 29.72
CA HIS A 129 7.63 13.13 30.91
C HIS A 129 9.13 13.16 30.60
N LEU A 130 9.46 13.29 29.31
CA LEU A 130 10.79 13.55 28.75
C LEU A 130 10.90 15.05 28.45
N SER A 131 12.13 15.55 28.32
CA SER A 131 12.39 16.95 27.98
C SER A 131 13.74 17.08 27.29
N GLY A 132 13.78 17.83 26.19
CA GLY A 132 15.04 18.24 25.55
C GLY A 132 15.60 19.52 26.16
N ASP A 133 16.92 19.69 26.10
CA ASP A 133 17.64 20.91 26.53
C ASP A 133 17.14 22.20 25.87
N ASP A 134 16.65 22.09 24.63
CA ASP A 134 16.42 23.22 23.73
C ASP A 134 15.01 23.11 23.12
N HIS A 135 14.17 24.13 23.36
CA HIS A 135 12.79 24.27 22.84
C HIS A 135 11.82 23.06 22.93
N ASP A 136 12.08 22.09 23.82
CA ASP A 136 11.41 20.77 23.85
C ASP A 136 11.51 20.01 22.51
N ILE A 137 12.67 20.11 21.85
CA ILE A 137 13.02 19.38 20.62
C ILE A 137 13.96 18.21 20.99
N TRP A 138 13.41 17.00 20.92
CA TRP A 138 14.10 15.73 21.18
C TRP A 138 13.50 14.58 20.39
N ILE A 139 14.25 13.48 20.30
CA ILE A 139 13.85 12.20 19.70
C ILE A 139 14.43 11.05 20.54
N GLN A 140 13.67 9.96 20.75
CA GLN A 140 14.25 8.74 21.32
C GLN A 140 14.79 7.83 20.22
N ILE A 141 15.84 7.06 20.51
CA ILE A 141 16.24 5.90 19.71
C ILE A 141 16.36 4.70 20.65
N SER A 142 15.72 3.57 20.28
CA SER A 142 15.85 2.31 21.03
C SER A 142 17.02 1.43 20.57
N ASP A 143 17.48 0.54 21.45
CA ASP A 143 18.47 -0.51 21.11
C ASP A 143 18.02 -1.33 19.89
N SER A 144 16.73 -1.64 19.80
CA SER A 144 16.09 -2.33 18.67
C SER A 144 16.04 -1.50 17.38
N GLN A 145 15.83 -0.18 17.44
CA GLN A 145 15.87 0.71 16.26
C GLN A 145 17.29 0.89 15.71
N LEU A 146 18.30 0.93 16.58
CA LEU A 146 19.69 1.23 16.26
C LEU A 146 20.38 0.08 15.51
N LYS A 147 20.58 0.24 14.18
CA LYS A 147 21.18 -0.80 13.32
C LYS A 147 22.70 -0.63 13.14
N ILE A 148 23.22 0.58 13.33
CA ILE A 148 24.66 0.93 13.34
C ILE A 148 25.01 1.42 14.74
N LYS A 149 26.12 0.97 15.33
CA LYS A 149 26.50 1.31 16.72
C LYS A 149 27.64 2.34 16.76
N PRO A 150 27.95 2.94 17.93
CA PRO A 150 27.15 2.98 19.17
C PRO A 150 26.08 4.09 19.13
N HIS A 151 25.19 4.07 20.12
CA HIS A 151 24.07 5.02 20.24
C HIS A 151 24.56 6.49 20.31
N PRO A 152 23.85 7.45 19.67
CA PRO A 152 24.26 8.86 19.63
C PRO A 152 24.50 9.54 20.98
N GLU A 153 23.84 9.09 22.05
CA GLU A 153 24.11 9.51 23.45
C GLU A 153 25.60 9.46 23.84
N SER A 154 26.40 8.63 23.16
CA SER A 154 27.84 8.45 23.40
C SER A 154 28.77 9.27 22.50
N TRP A 155 28.24 10.08 21.58
CA TRP A 155 29.03 10.83 20.60
C TRP A 155 29.50 12.21 21.11
N GLN A 156 30.60 12.74 20.58
CA GLN A 156 31.26 13.98 21.05
C GLN A 156 31.24 15.10 19.96
N GLU A 157 30.88 16.32 20.36
CA GLU A 157 30.62 17.48 19.48
C GLU A 157 31.89 18.18 18.94
N PRO A 158 31.76 19.00 17.88
CA PRO A 158 31.20 18.68 16.48
C PRO A 158 32.79 17.74 14.09
N VAL A 159 32.66 16.89 13.02
CA VAL A 159 31.92 15.81 12.33
C VAL A 159 30.46 16.06 11.89
N ASP A 160 29.61 15.05 11.67
CA ASP A 160 28.71 15.15 10.51
C ASP A 160 27.22 15.45 10.77
N GLU A 161 26.72 16.53 10.16
CA GLU A 161 25.34 17.01 10.22
C GLU A 161 24.34 16.04 9.58
N GLU A 162 24.70 15.46 8.42
CA GLU A 162 23.78 14.59 7.65
C GLU A 162 23.45 13.28 8.40
N LYS A 163 24.28 12.88 9.37
CA LYS A 163 24.04 11.69 10.19
C LYS A 163 22.94 11.88 11.23
N LEU A 164 22.60 13.11 11.61
CA LEU A 164 21.53 13.40 12.57
C LEU A 164 20.40 14.26 11.97
N THR A 165 20.39 14.45 10.66
CA THR A 165 19.18 14.76 9.89
C THR A 165 18.14 13.62 10.09
N PHE A 166 16.87 13.98 10.29
CA PHE A 166 15.77 13.00 10.36
C PHE A 166 15.17 12.77 8.96
N GLU A 167 15.48 11.64 8.34
CA GLU A 167 14.99 11.26 7.02
C GLU A 167 13.54 10.74 7.11
N VAL A 168 12.56 11.50 6.62
CA VAL A 168 11.14 11.08 6.61
C VAL A 168 10.84 10.20 5.39
N VAL A 169 10.14 9.09 5.63
CA VAL A 169 9.81 8.07 4.61
C VAL A 169 8.31 7.96 4.40
N LYS A 170 7.55 7.94 5.50
CA LYS A 170 6.08 7.93 5.57
C LYS A 170 5.63 8.58 6.87
N TRP A 171 4.34 8.89 6.97
CA TRP A 171 3.69 9.35 8.20
C TRP A 171 2.25 8.82 8.26
N SER A 172 1.66 8.77 9.46
CA SER A 172 0.25 8.41 9.65
C SER A 172 -0.66 9.40 8.91
N LYS A 173 -1.71 8.90 8.27
CA LYS A 173 -2.66 9.67 7.45
C LYS A 173 -4.09 9.19 7.71
N PRO A 174 -5.12 10.02 7.49
CA PRO A 174 -6.52 9.65 7.63
C PRO A 174 -6.84 8.28 7.05
N LEU A 175 -7.37 7.41 7.90
CA LEU A 175 -7.68 6.03 7.57
C LEU A 175 -8.95 5.96 6.71
N HIS A 176 -9.02 4.94 5.86
CA HIS A 176 -10.11 4.74 4.89
C HIS A 176 -10.48 3.25 4.79
N PRO A 177 -11.71 2.92 4.31
CA PRO A 177 -12.10 1.54 4.03
C PRO A 177 -11.13 0.83 3.08
N VAL A 178 -10.91 -0.46 3.29
CA VAL A 178 -9.95 -1.25 2.50
C VAL A 178 -10.54 -2.57 2.02
N GLU A 179 -9.87 -3.14 1.01
CA GLU A 179 -10.19 -4.46 0.49
C GLU A 179 -9.62 -5.58 1.38
N LEU A 180 -10.45 -6.59 1.61
CA LEU A 180 -10.09 -7.82 2.30
C LEU A 180 -9.23 -8.71 1.39
N ASN A 181 -7.92 -8.73 1.64
CA ASN A 181 -6.98 -9.53 0.86
C ASN A 181 -7.35 -11.04 0.88
N VAL A 182 -7.30 -11.67 -0.29
CA VAL A 182 -7.71 -13.07 -0.49
C VAL A 182 -6.96 -14.10 0.37
N GLN A 183 -5.76 -13.78 0.87
CA GLN A 183 -5.03 -14.64 1.82
C GLN A 183 -5.77 -14.73 3.17
N LEU A 184 -6.32 -13.63 3.66
CA LEU A 184 -7.05 -13.57 4.93
C LEU A 184 -8.35 -14.37 4.87
N LEU A 185 -9.01 -14.47 3.71
CA LEU A 185 -10.22 -15.29 3.50
C LEU A 185 -10.00 -16.76 3.92
N GLY A 186 -8.83 -17.32 3.64
CA GLY A 186 -8.50 -18.71 3.99
C GLY A 186 -8.34 -18.95 5.49
N ILE A 187 -7.89 -17.94 6.24
CA ILE A 187 -7.81 -17.98 7.71
C ILE A 187 -9.21 -17.75 8.31
N LEU A 188 -9.96 -16.78 7.78
CA LEU A 188 -11.30 -16.45 8.28
C LEU A 188 -12.31 -17.60 8.08
N GLU A 189 -12.29 -18.29 6.93
CA GLU A 189 -13.13 -19.49 6.69
C GLU A 189 -12.79 -20.65 7.64
N ASN A 190 -11.53 -20.76 8.10
CA ASN A 190 -11.14 -21.74 9.12
C ASN A 190 -11.64 -21.36 10.52
N GLY A 191 -11.87 -20.07 10.80
CA GLY A 191 -12.38 -19.59 12.09
C GLY A 191 -13.83 -20.01 12.33
N ASN A 192 -14.73 -19.63 11.43
CA ASN A 192 -16.14 -20.07 11.30
C ASN A 192 -16.70 -19.58 9.94
N SER A 193 -17.95 -19.91 9.59
CA SER A 193 -18.55 -19.42 8.33
C SER A 193 -18.88 -17.93 8.36
N VAL A 194 -17.92 -17.09 7.97
CA VAL A 194 -18.13 -15.72 7.47
C VAL A 194 -18.58 -15.66 6.00
N LYS A 195 -18.59 -16.83 5.33
CA LYS A 195 -18.68 -17.01 3.87
C LYS A 195 -19.90 -16.32 3.25
N GLU A 196 -21.06 -16.48 3.86
CA GLU A 196 -22.32 -15.91 3.40
C GLU A 196 -22.33 -14.38 3.51
N TYR A 197 -21.74 -13.80 4.57
CA TYR A 197 -21.69 -12.36 4.75
C TYR A 197 -20.65 -11.68 3.86
N ILE A 198 -19.47 -12.28 3.70
CA ILE A 198 -18.47 -11.81 2.73
C ILE A 198 -19.05 -11.85 1.29
N ALA A 199 -19.95 -12.80 1.00
CA ALA A 199 -20.70 -12.83 -0.24
C ALA A 199 -21.78 -11.74 -0.36
N GLU A 200 -22.33 -11.22 0.75
CA GLU A 200 -23.19 -10.03 0.74
C GLU A 200 -22.36 -8.78 0.40
N LEU A 201 -21.23 -8.57 1.07
CA LEU A 201 -20.31 -7.46 0.78
C LEU A 201 -19.81 -7.45 -0.68
N ASN A 202 -19.43 -8.61 -1.22
CA ASN A 202 -18.99 -8.73 -2.61
C ASN A 202 -20.11 -8.45 -3.64
N ARG A 203 -21.38 -8.78 -3.32
CA ARG A 203 -22.51 -8.35 -4.17
C ARG A 203 -22.73 -6.85 -4.07
N GLU A 204 -22.72 -6.30 -2.87
CA GLU A 204 -23.00 -4.89 -2.61
C GLU A 204 -21.96 -3.97 -3.28
N GLY A 205 -20.67 -4.34 -3.30
CA GLY A 205 -19.65 -3.60 -4.05
C GLY A 205 -19.88 -3.60 -5.57
N ILE A 206 -20.30 -4.74 -6.14
CA ILE A 206 -20.68 -4.86 -7.56
C ILE A 206 -21.94 -4.05 -7.87
N ASP A 207 -22.93 -4.08 -6.97
CA ASP A 207 -24.19 -3.37 -7.12
C ASP A 207 -24.00 -1.85 -6.92
N ALA A 208 -23.08 -1.42 -6.04
CA ALA A 208 -22.68 -0.02 -5.90
C ALA A 208 -22.04 0.52 -7.18
N LEU A 209 -21.07 -0.21 -7.76
CA LEU A 209 -20.46 0.14 -9.04
C LEU A 209 -21.49 0.16 -10.19
N TYR A 210 -22.49 -0.71 -10.17
CA TYR A 210 -23.61 -0.66 -11.12
C TYR A 210 -24.50 0.58 -10.92
N ARG A 211 -24.87 0.92 -9.67
CA ARG A 211 -25.70 2.09 -9.34
C ARG A 211 -25.03 3.40 -9.74
N ASP A 212 -23.75 3.56 -9.46
CA ASP A 212 -22.90 4.69 -9.89
C ASP A 212 -23.06 4.96 -11.41
N PHE A 213 -22.92 3.92 -12.25
CA PHE A 213 -23.06 4.05 -13.70
C PHE A 213 -24.52 4.26 -14.15
N VAL A 214 -25.50 3.71 -13.43
CA VAL A 214 -26.92 3.93 -13.69
C VAL A 214 -27.34 5.36 -13.40
N GLU A 215 -26.87 5.97 -12.31
CA GLU A 215 -27.18 7.36 -11.95
C GLU A 215 -26.74 8.33 -13.06
N VAL A 216 -25.52 8.15 -13.59
CA VAL A 216 -24.98 8.92 -14.71
C VAL A 216 -25.83 8.78 -15.99
N LEU A 217 -26.42 7.61 -16.22
CA LEU A 217 -27.27 7.33 -17.39
C LEU A 217 -28.74 7.73 -17.20
N GLN A 218 -29.26 7.74 -15.96
CA GLN A 218 -30.60 8.22 -15.62
C GLN A 218 -30.68 9.74 -15.62
N SER A 219 -29.67 10.40 -15.04
CA SER A 219 -29.56 11.85 -15.00
C SER A 219 -29.14 12.48 -16.33
N ASN A 220 -28.56 11.68 -17.23
CA ASN A 220 -27.87 12.12 -18.44
C ASN A 220 -26.87 13.27 -18.16
N SER A 221 -26.27 13.29 -16.96
CA SER A 221 -25.52 14.45 -16.45
C SER A 221 -24.02 14.37 -16.75
N ASN A 222 -23.51 15.38 -17.45
CA ASN A 222 -22.08 15.55 -17.69
C ASN A 222 -21.28 15.71 -16.38
N ILE A 223 -21.84 16.39 -15.37
CA ILE A 223 -21.17 16.63 -14.09
C ILE A 223 -21.01 15.31 -13.32
N LEU A 224 -22.07 14.50 -13.24
CA LEU A 224 -22.01 13.19 -12.57
C LEU A 224 -21.12 12.21 -13.34
N CYS A 225 -21.17 12.22 -14.67
CA CYS A 225 -20.23 11.47 -15.52
C CYS A 225 -18.76 11.84 -15.22
N ARG A 226 -18.47 13.14 -15.05
CA ARG A 226 -17.13 13.63 -14.76
C ARG A 226 -16.65 13.24 -13.36
N SER A 227 -17.55 13.31 -12.38
CA SER A 227 -17.33 12.89 -10.98
C SER A 227 -17.06 11.38 -10.87
N LEU A 228 -17.88 10.56 -11.54
CA LEU A 228 -17.68 9.11 -11.61
C LEU A 228 -16.30 8.74 -12.16
N ILE A 229 -15.86 9.42 -13.23
CA ILE A 229 -14.53 9.21 -13.84
C ILE A 229 -13.39 9.90 -13.05
N GLN A 230 -13.69 10.61 -11.96
CA GLN A 230 -12.70 10.98 -10.94
C GLN A 230 -12.64 9.92 -9.84
N LYS A 231 -13.79 9.48 -9.31
CA LYS A 231 -13.92 8.39 -8.32
C LYS A 231 -13.24 7.09 -8.77
N LEU A 232 -13.31 6.78 -10.07
CA LEU A 232 -12.76 5.55 -10.67
C LEU A 232 -11.30 5.65 -11.13
N ARG A 233 -10.54 6.70 -10.80
CA ARG A 233 -9.11 6.78 -11.13
C ARG A 233 -8.26 6.23 -9.97
N PRO A 234 -7.39 5.24 -10.22
CA PRO A 234 -6.28 4.94 -9.33
C PRO A 234 -5.38 6.17 -9.15
N ALA A 235 -4.68 6.24 -8.01
CA ALA A 235 -3.71 7.31 -7.75
C ALA A 235 -2.44 7.20 -8.62
N ASP A 236 -2.04 5.97 -8.99
CA ASP A 236 -0.94 5.70 -9.91
C ASP A 236 -1.43 5.59 -11.37
N ASP A 237 -0.85 6.40 -12.25
CA ASP A 237 -1.26 6.52 -13.66
C ASP A 237 -0.36 5.70 -14.61
N SER A 238 -0.96 4.91 -15.49
CA SER A 238 -0.31 4.35 -16.70
C SER A 238 -1.28 3.56 -17.59
N SER A 239 -1.95 2.54 -17.04
CA SER A 239 -2.59 1.47 -17.84
C SER A 239 -3.99 1.81 -18.40
N GLY A 240 -4.92 2.28 -17.57
CA GLY A 240 -6.31 2.55 -17.98
C GLY A 240 -6.52 3.81 -18.85
N LEU A 241 -5.47 4.61 -19.02
CA LEU A 241 -5.54 6.04 -19.35
C LEU A 241 -6.28 6.38 -20.66
N MET A 242 -6.26 5.49 -21.65
CA MET A 242 -6.91 5.71 -22.97
C MET A 242 -8.43 5.53 -22.96
N ALA A 243 -8.99 4.76 -22.01
CA ALA A 243 -10.44 4.62 -21.88
C ALA A 243 -11.06 5.89 -21.28
N HIS A 244 -10.56 6.30 -20.11
CA HIS A 244 -11.07 7.45 -19.36
C HIS A 244 -10.86 8.79 -20.09
N LYS A 245 -9.72 9.01 -20.76
CA LYS A 245 -9.48 10.23 -21.55
C LYS A 245 -10.55 10.49 -22.62
N GLY A 246 -11.06 9.43 -23.27
CA GLY A 246 -12.11 9.56 -24.28
C GLY A 246 -13.50 9.86 -23.71
N ILE A 247 -13.81 9.33 -22.52
CA ILE A 247 -15.07 9.63 -21.80
C ILE A 247 -15.04 11.09 -21.37
N VAL A 248 -13.99 11.48 -20.64
CA VAL A 248 -13.77 12.85 -20.13
C VAL A 248 -13.89 13.91 -21.24
N ARG A 249 -13.21 13.72 -22.38
CA ARG A 249 -13.25 14.69 -23.49
C ARG A 249 -14.64 14.87 -24.11
N PHE A 250 -15.43 13.80 -24.23
CA PHE A 250 -16.81 13.95 -24.73
C PHE A 250 -17.68 14.69 -23.72
N THR A 251 -17.58 14.34 -22.44
CA THR A 251 -18.28 15.00 -21.34
C THR A 251 -17.94 16.49 -21.22
N GLU A 252 -16.65 16.85 -21.35
CA GLU A 252 -16.16 18.24 -21.30
C GLU A 252 -16.52 19.03 -22.57
N ALA A 253 -16.71 18.36 -23.72
CA ALA A 253 -17.25 18.94 -24.94
C ALA A 253 -18.79 19.02 -24.98
N GLY A 254 -19.48 18.62 -23.91
CA GLY A 254 -20.93 18.76 -23.75
C GLY A 254 -21.76 17.53 -24.14
N PHE A 255 -21.18 16.51 -24.80
CA PHE A 255 -21.93 15.33 -25.23
C PHE A 255 -22.45 14.51 -24.04
N ALA A 256 -23.75 14.22 -24.04
CA ALA A 256 -24.43 13.67 -22.87
C ALA A 256 -24.31 12.13 -22.74
N PRO A 257 -24.17 11.56 -21.52
CA PRO A 257 -23.81 10.15 -21.29
C PRO A 257 -24.78 9.09 -21.84
N GLN A 258 -26.07 9.41 -21.87
CA GLN A 258 -27.15 8.51 -22.24
C GLN A 258 -27.44 8.56 -23.75
N SER A 259 -27.56 9.77 -24.32
CA SER A 259 -28.00 9.98 -25.70
C SER A 259 -26.86 9.92 -26.72
N PHE A 260 -25.64 10.34 -26.38
CA PHE A 260 -24.54 10.31 -27.34
C PHE A 260 -23.88 8.93 -27.40
N TYR A 261 -24.26 8.13 -28.41
CA TYR A 261 -23.81 6.74 -28.60
C TYR A 261 -22.29 6.50 -28.42
N PRO A 262 -21.38 7.32 -28.98
CA PRO A 262 -19.93 7.13 -28.79
C PRO A 262 -19.46 7.28 -27.33
N LEU A 263 -20.16 8.06 -26.50
CA LEU A 263 -19.90 8.18 -25.06
C LEU A 263 -20.58 7.05 -24.29
N ARG A 264 -21.88 6.78 -24.54
CA ARG A 264 -22.64 5.65 -23.95
C ARG A 264 -21.89 4.33 -24.09
N LYS A 265 -21.34 4.05 -25.27
CA LYS A 265 -20.55 2.85 -25.59
C LYS A 265 -19.21 2.79 -24.85
N ARG A 266 -18.53 3.93 -24.66
CA ARG A 266 -17.30 4.00 -23.86
C ARG A 266 -17.57 3.77 -22.38
N LEU A 267 -18.65 4.34 -21.84
CA LEU A 267 -19.11 4.07 -20.47
C LEU A 267 -19.47 2.59 -20.28
N GLY A 268 -20.23 2.00 -21.22
CA GLY A 268 -20.56 0.57 -21.21
C GLY A 268 -19.30 -0.33 -21.27
N ARG A 269 -18.29 0.03 -22.06
CA ARG A 269 -16.98 -0.67 -22.06
C ARG A 269 -16.24 -0.48 -20.74
N CYS A 270 -16.26 0.72 -20.15
CA CYS A 270 -15.58 1.01 -18.88
C CYS A 270 -16.14 0.14 -17.75
N LEU A 271 -17.47 0.10 -17.59
CA LEU A 271 -18.13 -0.73 -16.59
C LEU A 271 -17.87 -2.23 -16.81
N ARG A 272 -17.87 -2.70 -18.07
CA ARG A 272 -17.53 -4.11 -18.39
C ARG A 272 -16.11 -4.47 -17.93
N LEU A 273 -15.11 -3.64 -18.24
CA LEU A 273 -13.72 -3.86 -17.83
C LEU A 273 -13.54 -3.81 -16.30
N LEU A 274 -14.17 -2.84 -15.63
CA LEU A 274 -14.13 -2.74 -14.16
C LEU A 274 -14.80 -3.94 -13.49
N LEU A 275 -15.96 -4.38 -13.98
CA LEU A 275 -16.63 -5.58 -13.47
C LEU A 275 -15.88 -6.88 -13.79
N GLU A 276 -15.11 -6.92 -14.89
CA GLU A 276 -14.20 -8.02 -15.18
C GLU A 276 -13.06 -8.05 -14.14
N GLN A 277 -12.44 -6.90 -13.82
CA GLN A 277 -11.43 -6.78 -12.76
C GLN A 277 -11.99 -7.15 -11.36
N TYR A 278 -13.17 -6.65 -10.99
CA TYR A 278 -13.87 -7.02 -9.74
C TYR A 278 -14.12 -8.52 -9.59
N VAL A 279 -14.35 -9.25 -10.68
CA VAL A 279 -14.47 -10.71 -10.66
C VAL A 279 -13.10 -11.38 -10.65
N ASP A 280 -12.11 -10.83 -11.37
CA ASP A 280 -10.82 -11.50 -11.55
C ASP A 280 -9.81 -11.30 -10.41
N GLU A 281 -9.72 -10.09 -9.85
CA GLU A 281 -8.92 -9.78 -8.65
C GLU A 281 -9.68 -10.09 -7.35
N LEU A 282 -11.00 -10.33 -7.47
CA LEU A 282 -11.93 -10.60 -6.36
C LEU A 282 -11.96 -9.44 -5.34
N HIS A 283 -12.28 -8.23 -5.82
CA HIS A 283 -12.43 -7.06 -4.98
C HIS A 283 -13.57 -7.25 -3.97
N ILE A 284 -13.24 -7.08 -2.68
CA ILE A 284 -14.15 -7.21 -1.54
C ILE A 284 -13.80 -6.08 -0.56
N GLU A 285 -14.44 -4.92 -0.69
CA GLU A 285 -14.38 -3.89 0.35
C GLU A 285 -15.04 -4.42 1.63
N VAL A 286 -14.38 -4.21 2.77
CA VAL A 286 -14.99 -4.40 4.10
C VAL A 286 -15.08 -3.01 4.74
N PRO A 287 -16.26 -2.36 4.72
CA PRO A 287 -16.44 -0.95 5.11
C PRO A 287 -16.04 -0.58 6.53
N LEU A 288 -15.92 -1.58 7.42
CA LEU A 288 -15.49 -1.46 8.81
C LEU A 288 -14.12 -2.12 9.01
N SER A 289 -13.18 -1.82 8.10
CA SER A 289 -11.79 -2.25 8.18
C SER A 289 -10.83 -1.26 7.51
N THR A 290 -9.55 -1.29 7.89
CA THR A 290 -8.50 -0.40 7.35
C THR A 290 -7.10 -1.03 7.46
N TYR A 291 -6.07 -0.37 6.90
CA TYR A 291 -4.66 -0.63 7.22
C TYR A 291 -4.09 0.59 7.95
N ALA A 292 -3.67 0.42 9.21
CA ALA A 292 -3.12 1.49 10.05
C ALA A 292 -1.70 1.11 10.51
N PHE A 293 -0.81 2.08 10.73
CA PHE A 293 0.48 1.80 11.38
C PHE A 293 0.24 1.22 12.77
N CYS A 294 0.90 0.12 13.12
CA CYS A 294 0.94 -0.34 14.50
C CYS A 294 2.08 0.34 15.26
N ILE A 295 1.77 0.85 16.46
CA ILE A 295 2.73 1.42 17.40
C ILE A 295 2.63 0.71 18.74
N ALA A 296 3.74 0.67 19.50
CA ALA A 296 3.80 0.04 20.80
C ALA A 296 3.45 1.06 21.91
N ASP A 297 2.55 0.70 22.84
CA ASP A 297 2.10 1.57 23.93
C ASP A 297 3.27 2.13 24.76
N PRO A 298 3.58 3.44 24.64
CA PRO A 298 4.74 4.05 25.31
C PRO A 298 4.49 4.36 26.79
N TYR A 299 3.25 4.19 27.27
CA TYR A 299 2.87 4.47 28.66
C TYR A 299 2.49 3.20 29.44
N GLY A 300 2.29 2.06 28.76
CA GLY A 300 1.96 0.78 29.36
C GLY A 300 0.55 0.72 29.98
N VAL A 301 -0.42 1.46 29.42
CA VAL A 301 -1.79 1.60 29.93
C VAL A 301 -2.77 0.55 29.35
N LEU A 302 -2.43 -0.10 28.24
CA LEU A 302 -3.16 -1.24 27.67
C LEU A 302 -2.73 -2.56 28.32
N LYS A 303 -3.69 -3.41 28.70
CA LYS A 303 -3.43 -4.81 29.09
C LYS A 303 -3.07 -5.67 27.86
N PRO A 304 -2.48 -6.88 28.00
CA PRO A 304 -1.97 -7.66 26.85
C PRO A 304 -2.99 -7.97 25.72
N ASP A 305 -4.27 -8.12 26.06
CA ASP A 305 -5.36 -8.36 25.10
C ASP A 305 -6.08 -7.08 24.62
N GLU A 306 -5.67 -5.91 25.12
CA GLU A 306 -6.23 -4.61 24.77
C GLU A 306 -5.41 -3.93 23.66
N VAL A 307 -6.12 -3.27 22.74
CA VAL A 307 -5.56 -2.36 21.73
C VAL A 307 -6.29 -1.02 21.77
N HIS A 308 -5.68 0.03 21.24
CA HIS A 308 -6.30 1.36 21.13
C HIS A 308 -6.33 1.82 19.67
N LEU A 309 -7.44 2.39 19.24
CA LEU A 309 -7.63 2.98 17.92
C LEU A 309 -8.52 4.23 18.07
N GLY A 310 -8.19 5.27 17.32
CA GLY A 310 -9.00 6.48 17.18
C GLY A 310 -8.74 7.10 15.81
N PHE A 311 -9.73 7.81 15.27
CA PHE A 311 -9.64 8.45 13.95
C PHE A 311 -9.54 9.97 14.06
N SER A 312 -8.71 10.59 13.21
CA SER A 312 -8.62 12.06 13.12
C SER A 312 -9.87 12.71 12.50
N ASN A 313 -10.69 11.90 11.81
CA ASN A 313 -11.87 12.32 11.05
C ASN A 313 -13.02 11.31 11.24
N ASN A 314 -14.26 11.75 11.01
CA ASN A 314 -15.42 10.87 11.09
C ASN A 314 -15.36 9.75 10.04
N TRP A 315 -15.57 8.51 10.46
CA TRP A 315 -15.48 7.35 9.57
C TRP A 315 -16.65 7.29 8.59
N GLN A 316 -16.33 7.27 7.29
CA GLN A 316 -17.31 7.14 6.20
C GLN A 316 -16.94 5.96 5.31
N GLY A 317 -17.59 4.83 5.49
CA GLY A 317 -17.34 3.62 4.69
C GLY A 317 -18.63 2.90 4.29
N GLY A 318 -18.80 2.58 3.01
CA GLY A 318 -19.90 1.73 2.52
C GLY A 318 -21.34 2.15 2.89
N GLY A 319 -21.58 3.42 3.24
CA GLY A 319 -22.87 3.89 3.77
C GLY A 319 -23.09 3.62 5.27
N PHE A 320 -22.14 2.98 5.95
CA PHE A 320 -22.07 2.89 7.40
C PHE A 320 -21.38 4.14 7.94
N ALA A 321 -22.16 5.03 8.58
CA ALA A 321 -21.60 6.00 9.50
C ALA A 321 -21.23 5.27 10.79
N PHE A 322 -19.94 5.14 11.07
CA PHE A 322 -19.48 4.83 12.41
C PHE A 322 -19.27 6.18 13.10
N GLU A 323 -20.33 6.68 13.75
CA GLU A 323 -20.42 8.05 14.27
C GLU A 323 -19.48 8.29 15.47
N ASP A 324 -19.05 7.22 16.14
CA ASP A 324 -18.03 7.24 17.18
C ASP A 324 -16.62 7.21 16.56
N ASN A 325 -15.84 8.28 16.67
CA ASN A 325 -14.44 8.29 16.23
C ASN A 325 -13.49 7.51 17.19
N LEU A 326 -14.06 6.84 18.20
CA LEU A 326 -13.39 6.31 19.38
C LEU A 326 -13.79 4.84 19.59
N PHE A 327 -12.80 3.96 19.76
CA PHE A 327 -13.07 2.53 19.98
C PHE A 327 -13.01 2.20 21.46
N ASP A 328 -14.17 2.01 22.09
CA ASP A 328 -14.26 1.46 23.45
C ASP A 328 -15.25 0.30 23.53
N GLY A 329 -14.91 -0.71 24.34
CA GLY A 329 -15.83 -1.80 24.66
C GLY A 329 -16.24 -2.69 23.48
N MET A 330 -15.49 -2.73 22.37
CA MET A 330 -15.75 -3.60 21.23
C MET A 330 -14.56 -4.48 20.86
N ASP A 331 -14.81 -5.58 20.16
CA ASP A 331 -13.76 -6.48 19.69
C ASP A 331 -13.33 -6.11 18.28
N VAL A 332 -12.05 -6.33 17.96
CA VAL A 332 -11.48 -6.13 16.62
C VAL A 332 -10.61 -7.32 16.22
N LEU A 333 -10.49 -7.57 14.92
CA LEU A 333 -9.45 -8.43 14.35
C LEU A 333 -8.28 -7.57 13.90
N VAL A 334 -7.06 -8.03 14.17
CA VAL A 334 -5.83 -7.50 13.59
C VAL A 334 -5.08 -8.60 12.86
N ALA A 335 -4.50 -8.30 11.70
CA ALA A 335 -3.75 -9.25 10.87
C ALA A 335 -2.64 -8.54 10.10
N ARG A 336 -1.51 -9.20 9.86
CA ARG A 336 -0.44 -8.66 9.00
C ARG A 336 -0.29 -9.52 7.74
N LEU A 337 -0.01 -8.90 6.60
CA LEU A 337 0.24 -9.59 5.34
C LEU A 337 1.75 -9.74 5.06
N PRO A 338 2.21 -10.86 4.46
CA PRO A 338 1.42 -12.06 4.16
C PRO A 338 1.02 -12.80 5.45
N ALA A 339 -0.13 -13.46 5.44
CA ALA A 339 -0.64 -14.23 6.58
C ALA A 339 -0.69 -15.72 6.24
N HIS A 340 -0.17 -16.57 7.11
CA HIS A 340 0.00 -18.01 6.84
C HIS A 340 -0.76 -18.93 7.82
N PRO A 341 -0.30 -19.19 9.06
CA PRO A 341 -1.09 -19.92 10.06
C PRO A 341 -2.31 -19.11 10.53
N SER A 342 -3.31 -19.81 11.08
CA SER A 342 -4.49 -19.17 11.67
C SER A 342 -4.20 -18.24 12.87
N SER A 343 -3.00 -18.29 13.43
CA SER A 343 -2.54 -17.36 14.48
C SER A 343 -2.20 -15.96 13.97
N ASP A 344 -1.96 -15.78 12.66
CA ASP A 344 -1.58 -14.48 12.08
C ASP A 344 -2.77 -13.50 11.97
N ILE A 345 -4.00 -13.97 12.26
CA ILE A 345 -5.15 -13.12 12.60
C ILE A 345 -5.41 -13.27 14.10
N GLN A 346 -5.51 -12.14 14.80
CA GLN A 346 -5.77 -12.08 16.24
C GLN A 346 -6.97 -11.19 16.55
N ARG A 347 -7.94 -11.74 17.27
CA ARG A 347 -9.02 -11.01 17.93
C ARG A 347 -8.49 -10.37 19.22
N ARG A 348 -8.71 -9.07 19.38
CA ARG A 348 -8.32 -8.25 20.54
C ARG A 348 -9.46 -7.32 20.95
N ARG A 349 -9.37 -6.76 22.15
CA ARG A 349 -10.35 -5.83 22.70
C ARG A 349 -9.92 -4.40 22.41
N ALA A 350 -10.68 -3.64 21.64
CA ALA A 350 -10.43 -2.21 21.49
C ALA A 350 -10.96 -1.46 22.73
N VAL A 351 -10.12 -0.64 23.34
CA VAL A 351 -10.40 0.08 24.59
C VAL A 351 -9.92 1.52 24.49
N TRP A 352 -10.77 2.46 24.89
CA TRP A 352 -10.41 3.87 24.91
C TRP A 352 -9.56 4.20 26.14
N LYS A 353 -8.40 4.84 25.90
CA LYS A 353 -7.45 5.26 26.93
C LYS A 353 -7.25 6.78 26.80
N PRO A 354 -7.74 7.60 27.74
CA PRO A 354 -7.57 9.06 27.68
C PRO A 354 -6.10 9.52 27.61
N GLU A 355 -5.15 8.68 27.99
CA GLU A 355 -3.71 8.86 27.89
C GLU A 355 -3.21 8.78 26.44
N LEU A 356 -3.73 7.83 25.66
CA LEU A 356 -3.34 7.54 24.27
C LEU A 356 -4.06 8.41 23.23
N ARG A 357 -5.05 9.22 23.64
CA ARG A 357 -5.99 10.00 22.80
C ARG A 357 -5.43 10.93 21.71
N HIS A 358 -4.11 11.06 21.61
CA HIS A 358 -3.39 11.87 20.62
C HIS A 358 -2.75 11.00 19.52
N PHE A 359 -2.89 9.68 19.61
CA PHE A 359 -2.54 8.70 18.60
C PHE A 359 -3.77 8.42 17.73
N GLU A 360 -4.10 9.39 16.88
CA GLU A 360 -5.10 9.30 15.82
C GLU A 360 -4.51 8.56 14.59
N ASP A 361 -5.33 7.85 13.82
CA ASP A 361 -4.95 7.19 12.55
C ASP A 361 -3.83 6.13 12.65
N VAL A 362 -3.64 5.57 13.85
CA VAL A 362 -2.70 4.49 14.17
C VAL A 362 -3.36 3.50 15.14
N ILE A 363 -2.88 2.27 15.19
CA ILE A 363 -3.31 1.28 16.19
C ILE A 363 -2.23 1.04 17.24
N VAL A 364 -2.56 1.24 18.51
CA VAL A 364 -1.64 1.02 19.62
C VAL A 364 -1.81 -0.39 20.16
N PHE A 365 -0.71 -1.14 20.22
CA PHE A 365 -0.64 -2.47 20.83
C PHE A 365 -0.01 -2.40 22.22
N SER A 366 -0.48 -3.24 23.14
CA SER A 366 0.07 -3.31 24.50
C SER A 366 1.55 -3.69 24.53
N THR A 367 2.31 -2.98 25.36
CA THR A 367 3.69 -3.34 25.77
C THR A 367 3.73 -4.26 27.00
N GLN A 368 2.58 -4.76 27.46
CA GLN A 368 2.46 -5.76 28.53
C GLN A 368 2.32 -7.18 27.95
N GLY A 369 2.75 -8.19 28.71
CA GLY A 369 2.62 -9.61 28.33
C GLY A 369 3.97 -10.30 28.16
N HIS A 370 3.99 -11.41 27.41
CA HIS A 370 5.19 -12.21 27.16
C HIS A 370 5.79 -12.04 25.76
N MET A 371 4.99 -11.58 24.79
CA MET A 371 5.34 -11.43 23.38
C MET A 371 4.56 -10.25 22.79
N PRO A 372 5.19 -9.36 22.00
CA PRO A 372 4.49 -8.24 21.39
C PRO A 372 3.50 -8.72 20.33
N LEU A 373 2.36 -8.04 20.22
CA LEU A 373 1.30 -8.42 19.28
C LEU A 373 1.77 -8.36 17.83
N ALA A 374 2.63 -7.42 17.44
CA ALA A 374 3.20 -7.37 16.09
C ALA A 374 3.94 -8.68 15.71
N HIS A 375 4.69 -9.28 16.63
CA HIS A 375 5.41 -10.54 16.40
C HIS A 375 4.46 -11.74 16.22
N ILE A 376 3.30 -11.71 16.88
CA ILE A 376 2.24 -12.71 16.69
C ILE A 376 1.67 -12.63 15.25
N LEU A 377 1.58 -11.42 14.68
CA LEU A 377 1.08 -11.18 13.32
C LEU A 377 2.17 -11.44 12.27
N SER A 378 2.40 -12.72 11.95
CA SER A 378 3.40 -13.17 10.96
C SER A 378 4.83 -12.66 11.24
N VAL A 379 5.27 -12.59 12.50
CA VAL A 379 6.62 -12.08 12.88
C VAL A 379 6.84 -10.64 12.39
N GLY A 380 5.90 -9.76 12.70
CA GLY A 380 6.01 -8.32 12.49
C GLY A 380 6.72 -7.60 13.63
N ASP A 381 6.98 -6.32 13.40
CA ASP A 381 7.59 -5.38 14.34
C ASP A 381 6.81 -4.05 14.34
N TYR A 382 7.41 -2.97 14.84
CA TYR A 382 6.84 -1.63 14.83
C TYR A 382 7.71 -0.63 14.05
N ASP A 383 8.56 -1.10 13.12
CA ASP A 383 9.48 -0.26 12.33
C ASP A 383 8.80 0.44 11.13
N GLY A 384 7.53 0.11 10.92
CA GLY A 384 6.61 0.71 9.95
C GLY A 384 5.57 -0.26 9.40
N ASP A 385 5.33 -1.38 10.08
CA ASP A 385 4.28 -2.33 9.75
C ASP A 385 2.88 -1.70 9.82
N THR A 386 2.03 -2.08 8.88
CA THR A 386 0.62 -1.63 8.81
C THR A 386 -0.32 -2.84 8.79
N PRO A 387 -0.73 -3.40 9.94
CA PRO A 387 -1.72 -4.47 9.98
C PRO A 387 -3.08 -4.02 9.43
N TRP A 388 -3.78 -4.98 8.83
CA TRP A 388 -5.23 -4.91 8.63
C TRP A 388 -5.91 -4.89 9.99
N VAL A 389 -6.83 -3.95 10.19
CA VAL A 389 -7.68 -3.85 11.38
C VAL A 389 -9.13 -3.92 10.93
N CYS A 390 -9.95 -4.76 11.55
CA CYS A 390 -11.37 -4.92 11.22
C CYS A 390 -12.23 -4.95 12.47
N TRP A 391 -13.31 -4.18 12.47
CA TRP A 391 -14.26 -4.04 13.58
C TRP A 391 -15.70 -4.40 13.18
N ASP A 392 -15.87 -4.97 11.99
CA ASP A 392 -17.15 -5.56 11.55
C ASP A 392 -17.54 -6.72 12.46
N GLN A 393 -18.54 -6.53 13.32
CA GLN A 393 -18.91 -7.53 14.32
C GLN A 393 -19.47 -8.83 13.70
N LYS A 394 -19.94 -8.84 12.45
CA LYS A 394 -20.32 -10.10 11.77
C LYS A 394 -19.11 -10.94 11.36
N ILE A 395 -17.93 -10.33 11.21
CA ILE A 395 -16.65 -11.00 10.91
C ILE A 395 -15.88 -11.29 12.20
N VAL A 396 -15.80 -10.31 13.11
CA VAL A 396 -15.07 -10.39 14.38
C VAL A 396 -15.66 -11.45 15.31
N GLN A 397 -16.98 -11.44 15.52
CA GLN A 397 -17.60 -12.31 16.54
C GLN A 397 -17.54 -13.79 16.19
N SER A 398 -17.52 -14.13 14.90
CA SER A 398 -17.30 -15.48 14.39
C SER A 398 -15.85 -15.97 14.51
N PHE A 399 -14.87 -15.08 14.62
CA PHE A 399 -13.46 -15.49 14.70
C PHE A 399 -13.02 -15.80 16.13
N LEU A 400 -12.18 -16.83 16.28
CA LEU A 400 -11.58 -17.29 17.53
C LEU A 400 -10.06 -17.39 17.34
N ASN A 401 -9.29 -16.97 18.35
CA ASN A 401 -7.83 -17.02 18.29
C ASN A 401 -7.34 -18.47 18.22
N SER A 402 -6.35 -18.71 17.35
CA SER A 402 -5.61 -19.96 17.30
C SER A 402 -4.28 -19.83 18.04
N ASP A 403 -3.84 -20.92 18.68
CA ASP A 403 -2.54 -20.98 19.35
C ASP A 403 -1.38 -20.73 18.37
N LEU A 404 -0.30 -20.14 18.87
CA LEU A 404 0.95 -19.96 18.14
C LEU A 404 1.56 -21.32 17.76
N PRO A 405 2.09 -21.48 16.54
CA PRO A 405 2.88 -22.66 16.20
C PRO A 405 4.21 -22.67 16.97
N GLU A 406 4.64 -23.86 17.41
CA GLU A 406 6.01 -24.07 17.90
C GLU A 406 7.02 -23.68 16.81
N ARG A 407 8.00 -22.84 17.16
CA ARG A 407 8.99 -22.27 16.23
C ARG A 407 10.39 -22.32 16.85
N GLU A 408 11.29 -23.09 16.25
CA GLU A 408 12.73 -22.92 16.44
C GLU A 408 13.26 -21.94 15.38
N LEU A 409 13.84 -20.82 15.83
CA LEU A 409 14.55 -19.87 14.97
C LEU A 409 16.05 -20.11 15.08
N SER A 410 16.65 -20.61 14.00
CA SER A 410 18.09 -20.81 13.86
C SER A 410 18.63 -19.80 12.86
N TYR A 411 19.43 -18.84 13.34
CA TYR A 411 20.16 -17.90 12.49
C TYR A 411 21.61 -18.40 12.33
N PRO A 412 22.07 -18.70 11.10
CA PRO A 412 23.47 -19.05 10.87
C PRO A 412 24.39 -17.86 11.14
N ALA A 413 25.43 -18.08 11.95
CA ALA A 413 26.48 -17.09 12.19
C ALA A 413 27.48 -17.05 11.03
N PHE A 414 27.94 -15.86 10.64
CA PHE A 414 28.84 -15.66 9.49
C PHE A 414 30.03 -14.75 9.82
N PRO A 415 31.26 -15.28 9.81
CA PRO A 415 32.49 -14.49 9.74
C PRO A 415 32.98 -14.28 8.29
N ASP A 416 33.59 -13.11 8.06
CA ASP A 416 34.66 -12.82 7.10
C ASP A 416 34.54 -13.38 5.68
N GLU A 417 33.78 -12.64 4.85
CA GLU A 417 34.07 -12.20 3.47
C GLU A 417 32.85 -11.39 2.97
N PHE A 418 32.61 -10.24 3.62
CA PHE A 418 31.30 -9.58 3.59
C PHE A 418 30.79 -9.29 2.17
N TRP A 419 31.53 -8.52 1.36
CA TRP A 419 31.01 -8.01 0.08
C TRP A 419 30.69 -9.10 -0.94
N GLN A 420 31.60 -10.06 -1.17
CA GLN A 420 31.35 -11.13 -2.15
C GLN A 420 30.20 -12.04 -1.73
N ARG A 421 30.07 -12.32 -0.43
CA ARG A 421 28.98 -13.16 0.10
C ARG A 421 27.65 -12.42 0.14
N VAL A 422 27.62 -11.13 0.51
CA VAL A 422 26.41 -10.28 0.45
C VAL A 422 25.92 -10.12 -0.99
N PHE A 423 26.82 -9.93 -1.96
CA PHE A 423 26.45 -9.87 -3.38
C PHE A 423 25.90 -11.21 -3.87
N THR A 424 26.58 -12.33 -3.56
CA THR A 424 26.11 -13.69 -3.92
C THR A 424 24.78 -14.05 -3.26
N PHE A 425 24.57 -13.63 -2.01
CA PHE A 425 23.32 -13.83 -1.26
C PHE A 425 22.17 -13.04 -1.88
N ASN A 426 22.35 -11.76 -2.19
CA ASN A 426 21.30 -10.94 -2.81
C ASN A 426 21.00 -11.33 -4.27
N LEU A 427 21.95 -11.96 -4.98
CA LEU A 427 21.71 -12.59 -6.29
C LEU A 427 21.07 -14.00 -6.18
N THR A 428 21.04 -14.60 -4.99
CA THR A 428 20.34 -15.87 -4.77
C THR A 428 18.84 -15.60 -4.70
N LEU A 429 18.07 -16.21 -5.61
CA LEU A 429 16.61 -16.05 -5.64
C LEU A 429 16.00 -16.52 -4.32
N SER A 430 15.36 -15.59 -3.60
CA SER A 430 14.67 -15.89 -2.34
C SER A 430 13.56 -16.91 -2.55
N ASN A 431 13.58 -17.98 -1.75
CA ASN A 431 12.52 -18.98 -1.75
C ASN A 431 11.17 -18.42 -1.27
N LEU A 432 11.13 -17.27 -0.60
CA LEU A 432 9.93 -16.73 0.07
C LEU A 432 8.70 -16.71 -0.85
N GLY A 433 8.82 -16.12 -2.04
CA GLY A 433 7.71 -16.07 -3.00
C GLY A 433 7.25 -17.44 -3.51
N TRP A 434 8.16 -18.42 -3.56
CA TRP A 434 7.80 -19.81 -3.87
C TRP A 434 7.09 -20.48 -2.69
N CYS A 435 7.58 -20.29 -1.46
CA CYS A 435 6.94 -20.78 -0.23
C CYS A 435 5.51 -20.24 -0.09
N THR A 436 5.29 -18.95 -0.33
CA THR A 436 3.94 -18.34 -0.34
C THR A 436 3.02 -19.01 -1.37
N VAL A 437 3.51 -19.22 -2.60
CA VAL A 437 2.72 -19.83 -3.68
C VAL A 437 2.44 -21.32 -3.45
N GLU A 438 3.38 -22.10 -2.90
CA GLU A 438 3.11 -23.48 -2.51
C GLU A 438 2.26 -23.59 -1.24
N HIS A 439 2.39 -22.66 -0.28
CA HIS A 439 1.50 -22.56 0.88
C HIS A 439 0.05 -22.33 0.45
N GLU A 440 -0.20 -21.40 -0.47
CA GLU A 440 -1.51 -21.17 -1.08
C GLU A 440 -2.02 -22.45 -1.77
N LYS A 441 -1.18 -23.10 -2.60
CA LYS A 441 -1.54 -24.34 -3.29
C LYS A 441 -1.88 -25.48 -2.33
N VAL A 442 -1.12 -25.67 -1.26
CA VAL A 442 -1.34 -26.71 -0.25
C VAL A 442 -2.56 -26.39 0.61
N SER A 443 -2.74 -25.14 1.04
CA SER A 443 -3.92 -24.71 1.80
C SER A 443 -5.22 -24.87 1.02
N TYR A 444 -5.20 -24.62 -0.30
CA TYR A 444 -6.31 -24.91 -1.20
C TYR A 444 -6.52 -26.40 -1.45
N ASP A 445 -5.44 -27.21 -1.53
CA ASP A 445 -5.57 -28.65 -1.84
C ASP A 445 -5.88 -29.54 -0.62
N GLU A 446 -5.43 -29.17 0.57
CA GLU A 446 -5.65 -29.84 1.85
C GLU A 446 -6.50 -28.95 2.80
N LEU A 447 -5.86 -28.26 3.76
CA LEU A 447 -6.41 -27.24 4.66
C LEU A 447 -5.28 -26.30 5.10
N ILE A 448 -5.60 -25.06 5.49
CA ILE A 448 -4.60 -24.09 5.99
C ILE A 448 -3.90 -24.53 7.28
N ASN A 449 -4.56 -25.37 8.09
CA ASN A 449 -3.98 -25.99 9.28
C ASN A 449 -3.34 -27.38 9.03
N SER A 450 -3.20 -27.82 7.78
CA SER A 450 -2.44 -29.02 7.43
C SER A 450 -1.00 -28.92 7.95
N ARG A 451 -0.40 -30.06 8.34
CA ARG A 451 1.01 -30.15 8.70
C ARG A 451 1.92 -29.52 7.63
N LYS A 452 1.63 -29.77 6.34
CA LYS A 452 2.41 -29.23 5.22
C LYS A 452 2.27 -27.72 5.08
N ALA A 453 1.08 -27.18 5.33
CA ALA A 453 0.84 -25.73 5.34
C ALA A 453 1.64 -25.09 6.49
N LYS A 454 1.57 -25.66 7.71
CA LYS A 454 2.36 -25.19 8.86
C LYS A 454 3.87 -25.29 8.66
N GLU A 455 4.36 -26.32 7.97
CA GLU A 455 5.77 -26.46 7.60
C GLU A 455 6.20 -25.40 6.56
N LEU A 456 5.40 -25.17 5.50
CA LEU A 456 5.65 -24.12 4.49
C LEU A 456 5.50 -22.70 5.03
N ALA A 457 4.74 -22.51 6.10
CA ALA A 457 4.56 -21.24 6.81
C ALA A 457 5.71 -20.90 7.78
N CYS A 458 6.68 -21.79 7.96
CA CYS A 458 7.75 -21.59 8.92
C CYS A 458 8.93 -20.80 8.31
N PRO A 459 9.32 -19.62 8.85
CA PRO A 459 10.34 -18.76 8.24
C PRO A 459 11.68 -19.42 7.96
N SER A 460 12.10 -20.41 8.76
CA SER A 460 13.37 -21.14 8.59
C SER A 460 13.48 -21.93 7.29
N TRP A 461 12.35 -22.30 6.68
CA TRP A 461 12.33 -22.97 5.37
C TRP A 461 12.56 -22.00 4.21
N SER A 462 12.38 -20.69 4.40
CA SER A 462 12.72 -19.69 3.37
C SER A 462 14.25 -19.58 3.14
N SER A 463 15.06 -19.88 4.16
CA SER A 463 16.52 -19.72 4.16
C SER A 463 17.31 -21.01 3.91
N SER A 464 16.67 -22.17 3.90
CA SER A 464 17.34 -23.49 3.94
C SER A 464 17.41 -24.18 2.57
N ARG A 465 18.37 -25.10 2.39
CA ARG A 465 18.50 -25.88 1.15
C ARG A 465 17.55 -27.08 1.18
N TRP A 466 16.73 -27.22 0.13
CA TRP A 466 15.59 -28.14 0.06
C TRP A 466 15.94 -29.65 0.15
N PRO A 467 15.11 -30.45 0.85
CA PRO A 467 15.03 -31.89 0.64
C PRO A 467 14.38 -32.23 -0.71
N GLU A 468 14.93 -33.20 -1.44
CA GLU A 468 14.34 -33.67 -2.70
C GLU A 468 13.03 -34.42 -2.46
N GLY A 469 11.90 -33.83 -2.89
CA GLY A 469 10.58 -34.46 -2.82
C GLY A 469 9.38 -33.51 -2.85
N TRP A 470 9.57 -32.26 -2.40
CA TRP A 470 8.47 -31.29 -2.20
C TRP A 470 7.89 -30.63 -3.47
N ARG A 471 8.21 -31.14 -4.67
CA ARG A 471 7.61 -30.63 -5.92
C ARG A 471 6.18 -31.13 -6.06
N ALA A 472 5.21 -30.29 -5.67
CA ALA A 472 3.81 -30.50 -6.04
C ALA A 472 3.71 -30.68 -7.57
N PRO A 473 3.05 -31.75 -8.08
CA PRO A 473 2.95 -31.97 -9.51
C PRO A 473 2.28 -30.79 -10.23
N LEU A 474 2.75 -30.47 -11.44
CA LEU A 474 2.12 -29.49 -12.34
C LEU A 474 0.76 -30.01 -12.83
N ARG A 475 -0.26 -29.91 -11.97
CA ARG A 475 -1.63 -30.39 -12.24
C ARG A 475 -2.28 -29.55 -13.33
N THR A 476 -2.38 -30.12 -14.52
CA THR A 476 -3.09 -29.53 -15.66
C THR A 476 -4.58 -29.33 -15.33
N ARG A 477 -5.00 -28.06 -15.22
CA ARG A 477 -6.35 -27.60 -14.84
C ARG A 477 -6.90 -28.22 -13.54
N ARG A 478 -6.68 -27.54 -12.41
CA ARG A 478 -7.44 -27.78 -11.16
C ARG A 478 -8.95 -27.78 -11.43
N ARG A 479 -9.68 -28.68 -10.77
CA ARG A 479 -11.16 -28.66 -10.73
C ARG A 479 -11.61 -27.78 -9.57
N TYR A 480 -12.52 -26.84 -9.84
CA TYR A 480 -13.07 -25.91 -8.85
C TYR A 480 -13.72 -26.63 -7.66
N LYS A 481 -13.50 -26.11 -6.45
CA LYS A 481 -14.03 -26.60 -5.18
C LYS A 481 -15.05 -25.60 -4.64
N ALA A 482 -16.34 -25.85 -4.89
CA ALA A 482 -17.42 -24.99 -4.38
C ALA A 482 -17.51 -24.92 -2.83
N SER A 483 -16.73 -25.76 -2.12
CA SER A 483 -16.54 -25.69 -0.67
C SER A 483 -15.55 -24.60 -0.24
N ASN A 484 -14.53 -24.28 -1.04
CA ASN A 484 -13.54 -23.24 -0.73
C ASN A 484 -14.15 -21.83 -0.91
N ILE A 485 -13.87 -20.90 0.02
CA ILE A 485 -14.40 -19.53 -0.01
C ILE A 485 -14.04 -18.76 -1.29
N ILE A 486 -12.79 -18.85 -1.78
CA ILE A 486 -12.32 -18.06 -2.92
C ILE A 486 -13.03 -18.53 -4.21
N ASP A 487 -13.05 -19.84 -4.48
CA ASP A 487 -13.79 -20.43 -5.60
C ASP A 487 -15.30 -20.14 -5.51
N TYR A 488 -15.88 -20.19 -4.31
CA TYR A 488 -17.30 -19.87 -4.08
C TYR A 488 -17.60 -18.40 -4.42
N LEU A 489 -16.85 -17.45 -3.84
CA LEU A 489 -17.07 -16.02 -4.05
C LEU A 489 -16.85 -15.66 -5.52
N LYS A 490 -15.70 -16.01 -6.11
CA LYS A 490 -15.37 -15.68 -7.49
C LYS A 490 -16.37 -16.27 -8.50
N LEU A 491 -16.71 -17.57 -8.38
CA LEU A 491 -17.44 -18.30 -9.42
C LEU A 491 -18.96 -18.40 -9.19
N ARG A 492 -19.44 -18.25 -7.95
CA ARG A 492 -20.89 -18.30 -7.63
C ARG A 492 -21.46 -16.97 -7.16
N VAL A 493 -20.64 -16.02 -6.72
CA VAL A 493 -21.10 -14.70 -6.25
C VAL A 493 -20.74 -13.64 -7.29
N ALA A 494 -19.47 -13.21 -7.36
CA ALA A 494 -19.00 -12.11 -8.20
C ALA A 494 -19.41 -12.28 -9.68
N TRP A 495 -19.05 -13.41 -10.29
CA TRP A 495 -19.35 -13.71 -11.70
C TRP A 495 -20.86 -13.70 -12.01
N ARG A 496 -21.70 -14.16 -11.07
CA ARG A 496 -23.17 -14.14 -11.23
C ARG A 496 -23.78 -12.77 -11.00
N GLN A 497 -23.22 -11.98 -10.10
CA GLN A 497 -23.70 -10.62 -9.83
C GLN A 497 -23.38 -9.71 -11.02
N ARG A 498 -22.14 -9.75 -11.54
CA ARG A 498 -21.75 -9.10 -12.80
C ARG A 498 -22.75 -9.38 -13.92
N ASP A 499 -22.99 -10.66 -14.21
CA ASP A 499 -23.89 -11.06 -15.29
C ASP A 499 -25.32 -10.59 -15.04
N THR A 500 -25.73 -10.41 -13.78
CA THR A 500 -27.04 -9.86 -13.42
C THR A 500 -27.10 -8.36 -13.65
N VAL A 501 -26.15 -7.57 -13.14
CA VAL A 501 -26.13 -6.11 -13.34
C VAL A 501 -25.93 -5.71 -14.80
N LEU A 502 -25.11 -6.44 -15.57
CA LEU A 502 -24.96 -6.19 -17.01
C LEU A 502 -26.27 -6.45 -17.78
N ARG A 503 -27.03 -7.50 -17.41
CA ARG A 503 -28.36 -7.78 -17.99
C ARG A 503 -29.42 -6.78 -17.53
N GLN A 504 -29.30 -6.20 -16.33
CA GLN A 504 -30.17 -5.12 -15.87
C GLN A 504 -29.88 -3.82 -16.62
N LEU A 505 -28.60 -3.47 -16.80
CA LEU A 505 -28.16 -2.30 -17.57
C LEU A 505 -28.66 -2.33 -19.01
N GLU A 506 -28.48 -3.44 -19.73
CA GLU A 506 -28.91 -3.56 -21.13
C GLU A 506 -30.45 -3.56 -21.27
N ARG A 507 -31.19 -3.96 -20.22
CA ARG A 507 -32.66 -3.86 -20.19
C ARG A 507 -33.16 -2.44 -19.94
N GLN A 508 -32.44 -1.65 -19.14
CA GLN A 508 -32.81 -0.26 -18.83
C GLN A 508 -32.31 0.73 -19.90
N PHE A 509 -31.13 0.48 -20.47
CA PHE A 509 -30.44 1.37 -21.41
C PHE A 509 -29.87 0.58 -22.61
N PRO A 510 -30.70 0.01 -23.50
CA PRO A 510 -30.22 -0.86 -24.57
C PRO A 510 -29.21 -0.14 -25.48
N GLU A 511 -27.97 -0.64 -25.57
CA GLU A 511 -26.88 0.03 -26.32
C GLU A 511 -27.22 0.11 -27.83
N ALA A 512 -28.04 -0.83 -28.31
CA ALA A 512 -28.51 -0.90 -29.70
C ALA A 512 -29.60 0.12 -30.05
N ALA A 513 -30.34 0.67 -29.07
CA ALA A 513 -31.47 1.56 -29.34
C ALA A 513 -31.03 2.88 -30.00
N ILE A 514 -29.96 3.48 -29.46
CA ILE A 514 -29.41 4.78 -29.90
C ILE A 514 -28.29 4.65 -30.95
N MET A 515 -27.93 3.43 -31.36
CA MET A 515 -26.75 3.16 -32.21
C MET A 515 -26.83 3.82 -33.60
N ARG A 516 -28.03 4.22 -34.03
CA ARG A 516 -28.30 4.86 -35.32
C ARG A 516 -28.74 6.31 -35.20
N ASP A 517 -28.79 6.84 -33.99
CA ASP A 517 -29.21 8.21 -33.74
C ASP A 517 -28.15 9.17 -34.30
N LEU A 518 -28.61 10.19 -35.00
CA LEU A 518 -27.76 11.25 -35.52
C LEU A 518 -27.83 12.45 -34.59
N ASP A 519 -26.67 12.96 -34.23
CA ASP A 519 -26.54 14.22 -33.51
C ASP A 519 -26.68 15.37 -34.55
N GLU A 520 -27.79 16.10 -34.48
CA GLU A 520 -28.11 17.18 -35.43
C GLU A 520 -27.03 18.26 -35.45
N ASP A 521 -26.36 18.53 -34.32
CA ASP A 521 -25.32 19.56 -34.25
C ASP A 521 -24.02 19.09 -34.93
N LEU A 522 -23.73 17.79 -34.92
CA LEU A 522 -22.62 17.21 -35.68
C LEU A 522 -22.88 17.14 -37.20
N ILE A 523 -24.13 16.95 -37.63
CA ILE A 523 -24.46 16.93 -39.07
C ILE A 523 -24.85 18.30 -39.63
N ARG A 524 -25.09 19.30 -38.77
CA ARG A 524 -25.47 20.67 -39.16
C ARG A 524 -24.56 21.26 -40.25
N PRO A 525 -23.21 21.27 -40.14
CA PRO A 525 -22.37 21.89 -41.17
C PRO A 525 -22.49 21.21 -42.54
N TRP A 526 -22.71 19.90 -42.56
CA TRP A 526 -22.94 19.14 -43.80
C TRP A 526 -24.32 19.40 -44.40
N ASN A 527 -25.34 19.55 -43.54
CA ASN A 527 -26.70 19.88 -43.93
C ASN A 527 -26.85 21.33 -44.41
N GLU A 528 -26.04 22.26 -43.91
CA GLU A 528 -25.95 23.66 -44.37
C GLU A 528 -25.14 23.80 -45.67
N ALA A 529 -24.02 23.07 -45.82
CA ALA A 529 -23.20 23.10 -47.03
C ALA A 529 -23.89 22.47 -48.26
N ARG A 530 -24.73 21.44 -48.07
CA ARG A 530 -25.39 20.71 -49.18
C ARG A 530 -26.35 21.55 -50.04
N PRO A 531 -27.20 22.43 -49.48
CA PRO A 531 -27.99 23.39 -50.25
C PRO A 531 -27.13 24.39 -51.02
N LEU A 532 -26.13 24.98 -50.35
CA LEU A 532 -25.23 25.98 -50.96
C LEU A 532 -24.50 25.39 -52.17
N ALA A 533 -23.87 24.22 -52.02
CA ALA A 533 -23.18 23.53 -53.12
C ALA A 533 -24.07 23.21 -54.34
N ARG A 534 -25.40 23.16 -54.17
CA ARG A 534 -26.36 22.99 -55.27
C ARG A 534 -26.72 24.30 -55.96
N GLN A 535 -26.58 25.44 -55.27
CA GLN A 535 -26.73 26.78 -55.84
C GLN A 535 -25.44 27.19 -56.56
N ASP A 536 -24.28 27.06 -55.91
CA ASP A 536 -22.93 27.22 -56.49
C ASP A 536 -22.78 26.52 -57.86
N LYS A 537 -23.27 25.27 -57.96
CA LYS A 537 -23.20 24.48 -59.19
C LYS A 537 -24.02 25.04 -60.36
N ALA A 538 -25.02 25.87 -60.09
CA ALA A 538 -25.76 26.61 -61.12
C ALA A 538 -25.06 27.91 -61.54
N GLU A 539 -24.21 28.47 -60.66
CA GLU A 539 -23.50 29.75 -60.87
C GLU A 539 -22.07 29.55 -61.39
N GLY A 540 -21.51 28.34 -61.25
CA GLY A 540 -20.23 27.92 -61.84
C GLY A 540 -19.12 27.58 -60.84
N GLU A 541 -19.43 27.57 -59.54
CA GLU A 541 -18.44 27.41 -58.47
C GLU A 541 -18.19 25.95 -58.05
N ASN A 542 -17.09 25.74 -57.31
CA ASN A 542 -16.44 24.43 -57.15
C ASN A 542 -16.86 23.65 -55.90
N LEU A 543 -17.71 24.20 -55.03
CA LEU A 543 -18.01 23.63 -53.70
C LEU A 543 -18.59 22.20 -53.77
N GLN A 544 -19.43 21.90 -54.76
CA GLN A 544 -19.96 20.54 -54.95
C GLN A 544 -18.85 19.51 -55.20
N ALA A 545 -17.84 19.85 -56.01
CA ALA A 545 -16.73 18.93 -56.31
C ALA A 545 -15.83 18.72 -55.07
N ILE A 546 -15.68 19.74 -54.23
CA ILE A 546 -14.98 19.62 -52.94
C ILE A 546 -15.73 18.64 -52.03
N LEU A 547 -17.05 18.81 -51.84
CA LEU A 547 -17.86 17.91 -51.01
C LEU A 547 -17.86 16.46 -51.54
N ASP A 548 -17.96 16.27 -52.86
CA ASP A 548 -17.90 14.94 -53.48
C ASP A 548 -16.51 14.29 -53.30
N ASN A 549 -15.42 15.05 -53.39
CA ASN A 549 -14.07 14.55 -53.11
C ASN A 549 -13.88 14.19 -51.63
N THR A 550 -14.34 15.03 -50.68
CA THR A 550 -14.29 14.71 -49.25
C THR A 550 -15.06 13.42 -48.93
N VAL A 551 -16.21 13.19 -49.58
CA VAL A 551 -16.96 11.92 -49.44
C VAL A 551 -16.21 10.73 -50.05
N TYR A 552 -15.47 10.92 -51.14
CA TYR A 552 -14.62 9.89 -51.74
C TYR A 552 -13.44 9.53 -50.83
N GLU A 553 -12.69 10.53 -50.34
CA GLU A 553 -11.58 10.34 -49.39
C GLU A 553 -12.03 9.64 -48.11
N PHE A 554 -13.15 10.06 -47.52
CA PHE A 554 -13.69 9.45 -46.30
C PHE A 554 -14.18 8.01 -46.51
N ARG A 555 -14.64 7.66 -47.73
CA ARG A 555 -14.95 6.26 -48.09
C ARG A 555 -13.69 5.41 -48.20
N ASN A 556 -12.63 5.94 -48.81
CA ASN A 556 -11.35 5.25 -48.95
C ASN A 556 -10.71 4.99 -47.56
N LEU A 557 -10.67 6.02 -46.70
CA LEU A 557 -10.19 5.92 -45.31
C LEU A 557 -10.99 4.96 -44.44
N LYS A 558 -12.24 4.62 -44.82
CA LYS A 558 -13.09 3.65 -44.11
C LYS A 558 -12.96 2.21 -44.67
N GLN A 559 -12.24 2.02 -45.78
CA GLN A 559 -11.91 0.71 -46.35
C GLN A 559 -10.50 0.23 -45.98
N GLN A 560 -9.71 1.10 -45.34
CA GLN A 560 -8.42 0.82 -44.70
C GLN A 560 -8.62 0.42 -43.23
#